data_AF-A0A2R6G5P0-F1
#
_entry.id   AF-A0A2R6G5P0-F1
#
_cell.length_a   1.000
_cell.length_b   1.000
_cell.length_c   1.000
_cell.angle_alpha   90.00
_cell.angle_beta   90.00
_cell.angle_gamma   90.00
#
_symmetry.space_group_name_H-M   'P 1'
#
loop_
_entity.id
_entity.type
_entity.pdbx_description
1 polymer ?
#
loop_
_entity_poly.entity_id
_entity_poly.type
_entity_poly.pdbx_seq_one_letter_code
_entity_poly.pdbx_strand_id
1 'polypeptide(L)' 'MDLGRLADFGTRSLVTHAIMAASLLGAVGSVFLLEGQLQVVSFVAFLNFTAGLWIAQSIHSLGNAYTDSDYEGLVSVLRS' A
#
# COMPACT_ATOMS: atom_id res chain seq x y z
N MET A 1 14.75 20.20 -2.75
CA MET A 1 14.04 18.98 -3.18
C MET A 1 15.07 18.05 -3.80
N ASP A 2 15.32 16.91 -3.17
CA ASP A 2 16.44 16.02 -3.51
C ASP A 2 15.95 14.89 -4.46
N LEU A 3 16.42 14.90 -5.71
CA LEU A 3 15.98 13.97 -6.76
C LEU A 3 16.29 12.50 -6.41
N GLY A 4 17.37 12.26 -5.65
CA GLY A 4 17.73 10.90 -5.21
C GLY A 4 16.69 10.30 -4.26
N ARG A 5 16.09 11.12 -3.40
CA ARG A 5 15.05 10.70 -2.45
C ARG A 5 13.73 10.35 -3.15
N LEU A 6 13.36 11.11 -4.18
CA LEU A 6 12.19 10.83 -5.01
C LEU A 6 12.36 9.53 -5.81
N ALA A 7 13.56 9.27 -6.33
CA ALA A 7 13.85 8.05 -7.09
C ALA A 7 13.80 6.79 -6.21
N ASP A 8 14.33 6.84 -4.98
CA ASP A 8 14.24 5.74 -4.01
C ASP A 8 12.78 5.46 -3.61
N PHE A 9 12.04 6.51 -3.24
CA PHE A 9 10.63 6.37 -2.88
C PHE A 9 9.78 5.88 -4.06
N GLY A 10 10.00 6.42 -5.26
CA GLY A 10 9.29 6.03 -6.48
C GLY A 10 9.51 4.56 -6.84
N THR A 11 10.77 4.09 -6.78
CA THR A 11 11.10 2.69 -7.06
C THR A 11 10.45 1.74 -6.05
N ARG A 12 10.54 2.06 -4.75
CA ARG A 12 9.92 1.26 -3.69
C ARG A 12 8.40 1.26 -3.79
N SER A 13 7.80 2.41 -4.08
CA SER A 13 6.36 2.54 -4.30
C SER A 13 5.87 1.71 -5.48
N LEU A 14 6.61 1.72 -6.59
CA LEU A 14 6.26 0.94 -7.79
C LEU A 14 6.30 -0.56 -7.51
N VAL A 15 7.31 -1.04 -6.78
CA VAL A 15 7.39 -2.45 -6.37
C VAL A 15 6.20 -2.82 -5.49
N THR A 16 5.85 -2.00 -4.49
CA THR A 16 4.68 -2.26 -3.63
C THR A 16 3.39 -2.32 -4.45
N HIS A 17 3.19 -1.39 -5.40
CA HIS A 17 2.02 -1.41 -6.29
C HIS A 17 1.97 -2.65 -7.17
N ALA A 18 3.12 -3.12 -7.67
CA ALA A 18 3.17 -4.36 -8.45
C ALA A 18 2.74 -5.58 -7.62
N ILE A 19 3.17 -5.66 -6.35
CA ILE A 19 2.75 -6.70 -5.41
C ILE A 19 1.25 -6.61 -5.12
N MET A 20 0.72 -5.39 -4.95
CA MET A 20 -0.71 -5.15 -4.75
C MET A 20 -1.52 -5.64 -5.95
N ALA A 21 -1.11 -5.28 -7.18
CA ALA A 21 -1.75 -5.73 -8.41
C ALA A 21 -1.69 -7.26 -8.55
N ALA A 22 -0.52 -7.87 -8.31
CA ALA A 22 -0.34 -9.32 -8.42
C ALA A 22 -1.21 -10.08 -7.40
N SER A 23 -1.28 -9.62 -6.16
CA SER A 23 -2.13 -10.23 -5.12
C SER A 23 -3.61 -10.05 -5.41
N LEU A 24 -4.04 -8.90 -5.93
CA LEU A 24 -5.43 -8.70 -6.36
C LEU A 24 -5.79 -9.63 -7.52
N LEU A 25 -4.89 -9.81 -8.50
CA LEU A 25 -5.06 -10.80 -9.56
C LEU A 25 -5.12 -12.23 -8.99
N GLY A 26 -4.33 -12.53 -7.95
CA GLY A 26 -4.41 -13.79 -7.21
C GLY A 26 -5.78 -13.99 -6.55
N ALA A 27 -6.36 -12.94 -5.96
CA ALA A 27 -7.71 -12.99 -5.41
C ALA A 27 -8.74 -13.30 -6.51
N VAL A 28 -8.74 -12.54 -7.61
CA VAL A 28 -9.66 -12.77 -8.73
C VAL A 28 -9.47 -14.18 -9.31
N GLY A 29 -8.23 -14.57 -9.58
CA GLY A 29 -7.87 -15.87 -10.13
C GLY A 29 -8.29 -17.03 -9.22
N SER A 30 -8.21 -16.87 -7.90
CA SER A 30 -8.65 -17.90 -6.96
C SER A 30 -10.12 -18.26 -7.13
N VAL A 31 -10.98 -17.28 -7.45
CA VAL A 31 -12.42 -17.51 -7.66
C VAL A 31 -12.68 -18.34 -8.91
N PHE A 32 -11.84 -18.21 -9.95
CA PHE A 32 -12.02 -18.91 -11.23
C PHE A 32 -11.26 -20.23 -11.35
N LEU A 33 -10.13 -20.38 -10.64
CA LEU A 33 -9.19 -21.48 -10.83
C LEU A 33 -9.22 -22.52 -9.70
N LEU A 34 -9.84 -22.20 -8.56
CA LEU A 34 -9.89 -23.07 -7.39
C LEU A 34 -11.34 -23.42 -7.02
N GLU A 35 -11.50 -24.50 -6.27
CA GLU A 35 -12.79 -24.99 -5.81
C GLU A 35 -12.80 -25.27 -4.29
N GLY A 36 -14.01 -25.28 -3.72
CA GLY A 36 -14.24 -25.66 -2.33
C GLY A 36 -13.57 -24.73 -1.30
N GLN A 37 -13.12 -25.30 -0.18
CA GLN A 37 -12.53 -24.53 0.92
C GLN A 37 -11.27 -23.77 0.49
N LEU A 38 -10.48 -24.35 -0.42
CA LEU A 38 -9.23 -23.75 -0.89
C LEU A 38 -9.49 -22.45 -1.67
N GLN A 39 -10.58 -22.40 -2.44
CA GLN A 39 -11.04 -21.19 -3.14
C GLN A 39 -11.32 -20.06 -2.15
N VAL A 40 -12.14 -20.33 -1.13
CA VAL A 40 -12.55 -19.32 -0.15
C VAL A 40 -11.36 -18.81 0.65
N VAL A 41 -10.52 -19.72 1.17
CA VAL A 41 -9.35 -19.33 1.96
C VAL A 41 -8.36 -18.52 1.13
N SER A 42 -8.10 -18.93 -0.12
CA SER A 42 -7.17 -18.21 -1.01
C SER A 42 -7.71 -16.84 -1.39
N PHE A 43 -9.00 -16.75 -1.74
CA PHE A 43 -9.65 -15.47 -2.06
C PHE A 43 -9.55 -14.49 -0.89
N VAL A 44 -9.94 -14.93 0.30
CA VAL A 44 -9.91 -14.11 1.51
C VAL A 44 -8.48 -13.72 1.85
N ALA A 45 -7.52 -14.63 1.75
CA ALA A 45 -6.11 -14.35 2.03
C ALA A 45 -5.54 -13.29 1.09
N PHE A 46 -5.69 -13.47 -0.23
CA PHE A 46 -5.17 -12.53 -1.23
C PHE A 46 -5.84 -11.16 -1.14
N LEU A 47 -7.17 -11.13 -0.91
CA LEU A 47 -7.91 -9.88 -0.79
C LEU A 47 -7.51 -9.11 0.46
N ASN A 48 -7.41 -9.76 1.62
CA ASN A 48 -6.97 -9.09 2.86
C ASN A 48 -5.51 -8.64 2.78
N PHE A 49 -4.65 -9.45 2.17
CA PHE A 49 -3.25 -9.08 1.97
C PHE A 49 -3.12 -7.82 1.09
N THR A 50 -3.81 -7.77 -0.05
CA THR A 50 -3.75 -6.60 -0.92
C THR A 50 -4.35 -5.37 -0.23
N ALA A 51 -5.48 -5.51 0.47
CA ALA A 51 -6.10 -4.41 1.21
C ALA A 51 -5.17 -3.86 2.31
N GLY A 52 -4.48 -4.75 3.04
CA GLY A 52 -3.49 -4.36 4.04
C GLY A 52 -2.33 -3.57 3.43
N LEU A 53 -1.82 -4.00 2.26
CA LEU A 53 -0.79 -3.27 1.53
C LEU A 53 -1.26 -1.90 1.06
N TRP A 54 -2.50 -1.77 0.58
CA TRP A 54 -3.10 -0.47 0.22
C TRP A 54 -3.11 0.50 1.39
N ILE A 55 -3.49 0.02 2.58
CA ILE A 55 -3.51 0.84 3.80
C ILE A 55 -2.08 1.24 4.20
N ALA A 56 -1.16 0.28 4.26
CA ALA A 56 0.23 0.55 4.64
C ALA A 56 0.91 1.53 3.67
N GLN A 57 0.70 1.37 2.37
CA GLN A 57 1.26 2.24 1.35
C GLN A 57 0.66 3.65 1.41
N SER A 58 -0.62 3.77 1.72
CA SER A 58 -1.27 5.08 1.94
C SER A 58 -0.61 5.84 3.09
N ILE A 59 -0.38 5.17 4.23
CA ILE A 59 0.30 5.76 5.40
C ILE A 59 1.74 6.14 5.05
N HIS A 60 2.47 5.25 4.37
CA HIS A 60 3.86 5.50 3.99
C HIS A 60 3.99 6.67 3.01
N SER A 61 3.09 6.75 2.01
CA SER A 61 3.04 7.85 1.06
C SER A 61 2.71 9.17 1.73
N LEU A 62 1.79 9.17 2.69
CA LEU A 62 1.43 10.35 3.46
C LEU A 62 2.63 10.84 4.29
N GLY A 63 3.30 9.94 5.03
CA GLY A 63 4.50 10.28 5.79
C GLY A 63 5.65 10.80 4.92
N ASN A 64 5.85 10.23 3.73
CA ASN A 64 6.86 10.72 2.79
C ASN A 64 6.55 12.15 2.30
N ALA A 65 5.29 12.46 1.99
CA ALA A 65 4.88 13.80 1.58
C ALA A 65 5.12 14.84 2.70
N TYR A 66 4.90 14.46 3.97
CA TYR A 66 5.09 15.34 5.13
C TYR A 66 6.54 15.46 5.61
N THR A 67 7.48 14.62 5.16
CA THR A 67 8.89 14.77 5.53
C THR A 67 9.62 15.80 4.66
N ASP A 68 9.03 16.23 3.54
CA ASP A 68 9.63 17.19 2.58
C ASP A 68 9.04 18.62 2.73
N SER A 69 7.99 18.79 3.55
CA SER A 69 7.43 20.09 3.98
C SER A 69 7.41 20.13 5.51
N ASP A 70 7.90 21.17 6.15
CA ASP A 70 7.87 21.34 7.62
C ASP A 70 6.50 20.93 8.20
N TYR A 71 6.45 19.74 8.81
CA TYR A 71 5.23 19.20 9.38
C TYR A 71 4.97 19.88 10.74
N GLU A 72 4.13 20.91 10.74
CA GLU A 72 3.65 21.59 11.95
C GLU A 72 2.58 20.77 12.73
N GLY A 73 2.06 19.69 12.14
CA GLY A 73 1.15 18.72 12.76
C GLY A 73 -0.08 19.30 13.47
N LEU A 74 -0.78 18.47 14.27
CA LEU A 74 -1.81 18.89 15.23
C LEU A 74 -1.24 19.79 16.35
N VAL A 75 0.09 19.92 16.45
CA VAL A 75 0.75 20.80 17.43
C VAL A 75 0.51 22.27 17.09
N SER A 76 0.40 22.63 15.81
CA SER A 76 -0.05 23.97 15.37
C SER A 76 -1.44 24.34 15.89
N VAL A 77 -2.35 23.37 15.95
CA VAL A 77 -3.73 23.53 16.45
C VAL A 77 -3.76 23.70 17.98
N LEU A 78 -2.78 23.15 18.71
CA LEU A 78 -2.63 23.35 20.15
C LEU A 78 -1.81 24.60 20.51
N ARG A 79 -1.20 25.27 19.51
CA ARG A 79 -0.39 26.48 19.67
C ARG A 79 -1.16 27.76 19.31
N SER A 80 -2.42 27.65 18.88
CA SER A 80 -3.39 28.75 18.70
C SER A 80 -4.22 28.99 19.94
#